data_AF-A0AA95MNS5-F1
#
_entry.id   AF-A0AA95MNS5-F1
#
_cell.length_a   1.000
_cell.length_b   1.000
_cell.length_c   1.000
_cell.angle_alpha   90.00
_cell.angle_beta   90.00
_cell.angle_gamma   90.00
#
_symmetry.space_group_name_H-M   'P 1'
#
loop_
_entity.id
_entity.type
_entity.pdbx_description
1 polymer ?
#
loop_
_entity_poly.entity_id
_entity_poly.type
_entity_poly.pdbx_seq_one_letter_code
_entity_poly.pdbx_strand_id
1 'polypeptide(L)'
;MSFLEKIKPHLLSDDIFIQETVLRAIHDYPNLPEEWTIQLLKKAFDDKEEQSSSIFIYIDNETMNQEALEMLIENTPKLDPTKVHLLFRLVNNVDPELAWQFKESLEGFIREETWELYELIVNGTEEAVKGEYEKYLNQLESLQYYEYAPYSKAKKLAKSIVKNGWISANEIDKIIQDELKDQWFSYRGILAIYMIGLLKMDNYIPTLASLLVRDEDILLEEAAAALIAFQNDDVVEAVAPYLKKRDSVIFATSVAENIKSDLAVKYLREAYHATEDIDDQDIIVEALCYQLSSEALPEISDHMKKGHVSQIVDLEQTAYGCYSILGEHHLDMESWKREAFQRKMHSRKASEQGSLLQSLPVRNENKVGRNDPCPCGSGKKYKKCCGK
;
A
#
# COMPACT_ATOMS: atom_id res chain seq x y z
N MET A 1 5.68 24.13 8.52
CA MET A 1 5.88 23.56 7.18
C MET A 1 5.07 22.28 7.14
N SER A 2 4.17 22.15 6.17
CA SER A 2 3.38 20.93 5.97
C SER A 2 4.27 19.77 5.55
N PHE A 3 3.75 18.54 5.60
CA PHE A 3 4.45 17.35 5.13
C PHE A 3 4.90 17.49 3.66
N LEU A 4 4.00 17.88 2.76
CA LEU A 4 4.31 18.05 1.33
C LEU A 4 5.36 19.15 1.09
N GLU A 5 5.32 20.24 1.86
CA GLU A 5 6.32 21.30 1.77
C GLU A 5 7.72 20.82 2.17
N LYS A 6 7.83 19.91 3.16
CA LYS A 6 9.11 19.33 3.58
C LYS A 6 9.73 18.44 2.51
N ILE A 7 8.93 17.62 1.83
CA ILE A 7 9.46 16.63 0.86
C ILE A 7 9.65 17.19 -0.55
N LYS A 8 8.91 18.23 -0.94
CA LYS A 8 8.96 18.80 -2.30
C LYS A 8 10.39 19.12 -2.80
N PRO A 9 11.29 19.73 -2.02
CA PRO A 9 12.66 20.02 -2.46
C PRO A 9 13.49 18.76 -2.75
N HIS A 10 13.08 17.61 -2.20
CA HIS A 10 13.79 16.35 -2.24
C HIS A 10 13.20 15.33 -3.23
N LEU A 11 12.05 15.66 -3.85
CA LEU A 11 11.33 14.79 -4.79
C LEU A 11 12.22 14.23 -5.92
N LEU A 12 13.08 15.09 -6.47
CA LEU A 12 13.99 14.78 -7.57
C LEU A 12 15.46 14.70 -7.10
N SER A 13 15.70 14.42 -5.81
CA SER A 13 17.05 14.36 -5.25
C SER A 13 17.94 13.38 -6.03
N ASP A 14 19.20 13.77 -6.23
CA ASP A 14 20.22 12.88 -6.78
C ASP A 14 20.82 11.96 -5.72
N ASP A 15 20.59 12.24 -4.42
CA ASP A 15 20.87 11.29 -3.36
C ASP A 15 19.78 10.22 -3.32
N ILE A 16 20.13 9.01 -3.76
CA ILE A 16 19.20 7.89 -3.88
C ILE A 16 18.47 7.56 -2.58
N PHE A 17 19.11 7.70 -1.41
CA PHE A 17 18.46 7.36 -0.14
C PHE A 17 17.48 8.44 0.29
N ILE A 18 17.81 9.71 0.04
CA ILE A 18 16.87 10.80 0.26
C ILE A 18 15.67 10.63 -0.67
N GLN A 19 15.90 10.35 -1.97
CA GLN A 19 14.81 10.16 -2.91
C GLN A 19 13.93 8.96 -2.55
N GLU A 20 14.51 7.82 -2.20
CA GLU A 20 13.73 6.64 -1.80
C GLU A 20 12.96 6.87 -0.50
N THR A 21 13.49 7.66 0.42
CA THR A 21 12.75 8.07 1.63
C THR A 21 11.53 8.90 1.25
N VAL A 22 11.66 9.85 0.31
CA VAL A 22 10.51 10.61 -0.21
C VAL A 22 9.50 9.70 -0.89
N LEU A 23 9.96 8.81 -1.78
CA LEU A 23 9.10 7.88 -2.52
C LEU A 23 8.31 6.94 -1.60
N ARG A 24 8.95 6.42 -0.54
CA ARG A 24 8.27 5.61 0.47
C ARG A 24 7.26 6.42 1.27
N ALA A 25 7.63 7.62 1.71
CA ALA A 25 6.77 8.48 2.52
C ALA A 25 5.47 8.88 1.79
N ILE A 26 5.47 8.85 0.46
CA ILE A 26 4.32 9.21 -0.37
C ILE A 26 3.55 8.00 -0.94
N HIS A 27 4.10 6.78 -0.89
CA HIS A 27 3.56 5.59 -1.57
C HIS A 27 2.10 5.27 -1.23
N ASP A 28 1.73 5.39 0.04
CA ASP A 28 0.36 5.17 0.50
C ASP A 28 -0.32 6.50 0.92
N TYR A 29 0.34 7.63 0.71
CA TYR A 29 -0.20 8.94 1.05
C TYR A 29 -1.14 9.43 -0.07
N PRO A 30 -2.43 9.65 0.21
CA PRO A 30 -3.38 9.99 -0.83
C PRO A 30 -3.27 11.45 -1.29
N ASN A 31 -3.77 11.72 -2.50
CA ASN A 31 -3.92 13.07 -3.06
C ASN A 31 -2.60 13.84 -3.26
N LEU A 32 -1.56 13.17 -3.76
CA LEU A 32 -0.37 13.88 -4.21
C LEU A 32 -0.71 14.84 -5.36
N PRO A 33 0.02 15.97 -5.48
CA PRO A 33 -0.11 16.85 -6.63
C PRO A 33 0.21 16.09 -7.92
N GLU A 34 -0.69 16.10 -8.90
CA GLU A 34 -0.53 15.34 -10.15
C GLU A 34 0.76 15.70 -10.90
N GLU A 35 1.23 16.94 -10.77
CA GLU A 35 2.48 17.38 -11.40
C GLU A 35 3.73 16.68 -10.83
N TRP A 36 3.64 16.06 -9.64
CA TRP A 36 4.74 15.30 -9.05
C TRP A 36 4.91 13.96 -9.76
N THR A 37 3.81 13.26 -10.06
CA THR A 37 3.84 12.01 -10.84
C THR A 37 4.51 12.24 -12.19
N ILE A 38 4.15 13.35 -12.86
CA ILE A 38 4.76 13.76 -14.13
C ILE A 38 6.27 14.03 -13.99
N GLN A 39 6.69 14.77 -12.95
CA GLN A 39 8.10 15.06 -12.70
C GLN A 39 8.93 13.81 -12.40
N LEU A 40 8.36 12.91 -11.58
CA LEU A 40 8.98 11.63 -11.22
C LEU A 40 9.12 10.74 -12.45
N LEU A 41 8.08 10.62 -13.28
CA LEU A 41 8.16 9.88 -14.54
C LEU A 41 9.23 10.45 -15.49
N LYS A 42 9.31 11.78 -15.64
CA LYS A 42 10.36 12.44 -16.44
C LYS A 42 11.75 12.03 -15.95
N LYS A 43 12.03 12.15 -14.64
CA LYS A 43 13.30 11.70 -14.05
C LYS A 43 13.54 10.21 -14.27
N ALA A 44 12.52 9.36 -14.10
CA ALA A 44 12.65 7.92 -14.26
C ALA A 44 12.96 7.48 -15.70
N PHE A 45 12.49 8.22 -16.71
CA PHE A 45 12.80 7.96 -18.11
C PHE A 45 14.14 8.54 -18.57
N ASP A 46 14.55 9.68 -18.02
CA ASP A 46 15.85 10.28 -18.29
C ASP A 46 17.01 9.50 -17.62
N ASP A 47 16.71 8.85 -16.50
CA ASP A 47 17.69 8.11 -15.71
C ASP A 47 17.84 6.65 -16.16
N LYS A 48 19.08 6.27 -16.47
CA LYS A 48 19.45 4.89 -16.84
C LYS A 48 19.82 4.04 -15.62
N GLU A 49 19.87 4.62 -14.44
CA GLU A 49 20.31 3.98 -13.21
C GLU A 49 19.17 3.36 -12.40
N GLU A 50 19.44 3.04 -11.15
CA GLU A 50 18.61 2.28 -10.23
C GLU A 50 17.47 3.13 -9.62
N GLN A 51 17.62 4.46 -9.56
CA GLN A 51 16.57 5.40 -9.11
C GLN A 51 15.30 5.29 -9.98
N SER A 52 15.46 5.09 -11.29
CA SER A 52 14.37 4.86 -12.26
C SER A 52 13.46 3.70 -11.83
N SER A 53 14.04 2.58 -11.37
CA SER A 53 13.25 1.43 -10.91
C SER A 53 12.45 1.75 -9.65
N SER A 54 13.08 2.42 -8.67
CA SER A 54 12.41 2.82 -7.42
C SER A 54 11.26 3.76 -7.70
N ILE A 55 11.42 4.75 -8.59
CA ILE A 55 10.34 5.67 -8.96
C ILE A 55 9.15 4.89 -9.53
N PHE A 56 9.34 4.00 -10.51
CA PHE A 56 8.23 3.23 -11.08
C PHE A 56 7.52 2.33 -10.06
N ILE A 57 8.23 1.85 -9.04
CA ILE A 57 7.66 1.01 -7.99
C ILE A 57 6.74 1.82 -7.08
N TYR A 58 7.15 3.02 -6.66
CA TYR A 58 6.46 3.76 -5.62
C TYR A 58 5.35 4.70 -6.11
N ILE A 59 5.27 4.99 -7.40
CA ILE A 59 4.20 5.83 -7.97
C ILE A 59 2.99 5.02 -8.46
N ASP A 60 2.94 3.72 -8.20
CA ASP A 60 1.90 2.86 -8.79
C ASP A 60 0.52 3.03 -8.15
N ASN A 61 0.46 3.52 -6.92
CA ASN A 61 -0.78 3.96 -6.25
C ASN A 61 -1.23 5.36 -6.67
N GLU A 62 -0.40 6.12 -7.39
CA GLU A 62 -0.69 7.50 -7.75
C GLU A 62 -1.64 7.62 -8.94
N THR A 63 -2.33 8.76 -8.99
CA THR A 63 -3.26 9.04 -10.10
C THR A 63 -2.48 9.20 -11.40
N MET A 64 -2.71 8.28 -12.34
CA MET A 64 -2.20 8.37 -13.70
C MET A 64 -3.14 9.25 -14.52
N ASN A 65 -2.79 10.53 -14.67
CA ASN A 65 -3.53 11.45 -15.54
C ASN A 65 -3.15 11.28 -17.02
N GLN A 66 -3.79 12.06 -17.89
CA GLN A 66 -3.56 11.99 -19.34
C GLN A 66 -2.09 12.24 -19.73
N GLU A 67 -1.46 13.31 -19.22
CA GLU A 67 -0.06 13.63 -19.56
C GLU A 67 0.90 12.52 -19.11
N ALA A 68 0.68 11.97 -17.91
CA ALA A 68 1.48 10.88 -17.38
C ALA A 68 1.33 9.60 -18.23
N LEU A 69 0.10 9.27 -18.66
CA LEU A 69 -0.15 8.13 -19.54
C LEU A 69 0.46 8.30 -20.94
N GLU A 70 0.34 9.47 -21.54
CA GLU A 70 0.99 9.81 -22.82
C GLU A 70 2.51 9.61 -22.71
N MET A 71 3.11 10.08 -21.61
CA MET A 71 4.54 9.89 -21.35
C MET A 71 4.93 8.43 -21.21
N LEU A 72 4.12 7.61 -20.54
CA LEU A 72 4.34 6.16 -20.48
C LEU A 72 4.33 5.57 -21.90
N ILE A 73 3.29 5.84 -22.68
CA ILE A 73 3.13 5.30 -24.05
C ILE A 73 4.33 5.70 -24.94
N GLU A 74 4.74 6.97 -24.90
CA GLU A 74 5.82 7.49 -25.76
C GLU A 74 7.21 6.97 -25.40
N ASN A 75 7.46 6.68 -24.12
CA ASN A 75 8.80 6.33 -23.63
C ASN A 75 8.99 4.83 -23.36
N THR A 76 7.90 4.06 -23.19
CA THR A 76 8.00 2.62 -23.00
C THR A 76 8.80 1.90 -24.08
N PRO A 77 8.61 2.18 -25.40
CA PRO A 77 9.39 1.52 -26.45
C PRO A 77 10.90 1.81 -26.40
N LYS A 78 11.31 2.84 -25.68
CA LYS A 78 12.71 3.28 -25.53
C LYS A 78 13.35 2.73 -24.23
N LEU A 79 12.55 2.15 -23.33
CA LEU A 79 13.00 1.69 -22.03
C LEU A 79 13.81 0.39 -22.15
N ASP A 80 14.72 0.18 -21.20
CA ASP A 80 15.39 -1.11 -21.02
C ASP A 80 14.33 -2.24 -20.89
N PRO A 81 14.40 -3.30 -21.71
CA PRO A 81 13.47 -4.44 -21.65
C PRO A 81 13.33 -5.07 -20.26
N THR A 82 14.40 -5.03 -19.44
CA THR A 82 14.38 -5.55 -18.07
C THR A 82 13.46 -4.75 -17.15
N LYS A 83 13.17 -3.48 -17.46
CA LYS A 83 12.33 -2.57 -16.66
C LYS A 83 10.88 -2.48 -17.14
N VAL A 84 10.57 -2.98 -18.34
CA VAL A 84 9.21 -2.90 -18.94
C VAL A 84 8.14 -3.50 -18.03
N HIS A 85 8.48 -4.54 -17.25
CA HIS A 85 7.54 -5.16 -16.32
C HIS A 85 7.04 -4.22 -15.21
N LEU A 86 7.83 -3.21 -14.82
CA LEU A 86 7.44 -2.20 -13.84
C LEU A 86 6.34 -1.29 -14.40
N LEU A 87 6.36 -1.03 -15.71
CA LEU A 87 5.36 -0.20 -16.37
C LEU A 87 4.00 -0.90 -16.51
N PHE A 88 3.97 -2.23 -16.57
CA PHE A 88 2.69 -2.95 -16.57
C PHE A 88 1.88 -2.70 -15.29
N ARG A 89 2.52 -2.51 -14.13
CA ARG A 89 1.82 -2.14 -12.88
C ARG A 89 1.14 -0.78 -13.05
N LEU A 90 1.89 0.21 -13.53
CA LEU A 90 1.38 1.57 -13.76
C LEU A 90 0.21 1.58 -14.75
N VAL A 91 0.35 0.90 -15.89
CA VAL A 91 -0.71 0.81 -16.90
C VAL A 91 -1.95 0.08 -16.38
N ASN A 92 -1.77 -0.99 -15.58
CA ASN A 92 -2.90 -1.71 -14.99
C ASN A 92 -3.68 -0.86 -13.97
N ASN A 93 -3.06 0.16 -13.38
CA ASN A 93 -3.71 1.06 -12.41
C ASN A 93 -4.39 2.27 -13.05
N VAL A 94 -4.20 2.49 -14.36
CA VAL A 94 -4.92 3.53 -15.13
C VAL A 94 -6.43 3.36 -14.99
N ASP A 95 -7.13 4.48 -14.81
CA ASP A 95 -8.59 4.50 -14.76
C ASP A 95 -9.18 3.98 -16.08
N PRO A 96 -10.16 3.06 -16.06
CA PRO A 96 -10.72 2.46 -17.27
C PRO A 96 -11.20 3.49 -18.31
N GLU A 97 -11.77 4.62 -17.89
CA GLU A 97 -12.22 5.67 -18.81
C GLU A 97 -11.06 6.34 -19.55
N LEU A 98 -9.96 6.59 -18.85
CA LEU A 98 -8.76 7.15 -19.46
C LEU A 98 -8.09 6.12 -20.36
N ALA A 99 -7.91 4.87 -19.88
CA ALA A 99 -7.33 3.81 -20.69
C ALA A 99 -8.11 3.58 -21.99
N TRP A 100 -9.44 3.67 -21.94
CA TRP A 100 -10.31 3.52 -23.11
C TRP A 100 -10.07 4.58 -24.20
N GLN A 101 -9.75 5.82 -23.82
CA GLN A 101 -9.41 6.89 -24.76
C GLN A 101 -8.10 6.60 -25.52
N PHE A 102 -7.21 5.80 -24.92
CA PHE A 102 -5.91 5.42 -25.47
C PHE A 102 -5.86 3.96 -25.93
N LYS A 103 -7.01 3.33 -26.20
CA LYS A 103 -7.11 1.89 -26.50
C LYS A 103 -6.11 1.43 -27.56
N GLU A 104 -6.10 2.07 -28.73
CA GLU A 104 -5.21 1.72 -29.85
C GLU A 104 -3.71 1.77 -29.46
N SER A 105 -3.33 2.72 -28.61
CA SER A 105 -1.95 2.87 -28.13
C SER A 105 -1.58 1.88 -27.03
N LEU A 106 -2.58 1.27 -26.37
CA LEU A 106 -2.42 0.38 -25.22
C LEU A 106 -2.69 -1.11 -25.54
N GLU A 107 -3.03 -1.47 -26.78
CA GLU A 107 -3.34 -2.86 -27.19
C GLU A 107 -2.21 -3.86 -26.84
N GLY A 108 -0.95 -3.43 -26.88
CA GLY A 108 0.21 -4.27 -26.53
C GLY A 108 0.47 -4.39 -25.03
N PHE A 109 -0.19 -3.60 -24.20
CA PHE A 109 0.04 -3.53 -22.74
C PHE A 109 -1.10 -4.17 -21.94
N ILE A 110 -2.32 -4.11 -22.47
CA ILE A 110 -3.55 -4.56 -21.80
C ILE A 110 -4.12 -5.75 -22.57
N ARG A 111 -4.43 -6.83 -21.84
CA ARG A 111 -5.02 -8.04 -22.43
C ARG A 111 -6.45 -7.78 -22.90
N GLU A 112 -6.88 -8.50 -23.95
CA GLU A 112 -8.21 -8.35 -24.54
C GLU A 112 -9.36 -8.50 -23.53
N GLU A 113 -9.28 -9.49 -22.64
CA GLU A 113 -10.26 -9.69 -21.56
C GLU A 113 -10.39 -8.49 -20.61
N THR A 114 -9.35 -7.66 -20.50
CA THR A 114 -9.38 -6.42 -19.71
C THR A 114 -10.03 -5.30 -20.50
N TRP A 115 -9.92 -5.28 -21.84
CA TRP A 115 -10.65 -4.33 -22.68
C TRP A 115 -12.15 -4.56 -22.67
N GLU A 116 -12.61 -5.81 -22.68
CA GLU A 116 -14.03 -6.14 -22.52
C GLU A 116 -14.58 -5.59 -21.20
N LEU A 117 -13.82 -5.71 -20.11
CA LEU A 117 -14.17 -5.14 -18.82
C LEU A 117 -14.20 -3.60 -18.86
N TYR A 118 -13.24 -2.97 -19.53
CA TYR A 118 -13.19 -1.51 -19.62
C TYR A 118 -14.34 -0.97 -20.45
N GLU A 119 -14.69 -1.62 -21.55
CA GLU A 119 -15.88 -1.28 -22.33
C GLU A 119 -17.15 -1.34 -21.48
N LEU A 120 -17.29 -2.40 -20.68
CA LEU A 120 -18.41 -2.55 -19.76
C LEU A 120 -18.43 -1.44 -18.69
N ILE A 121 -17.28 -1.08 -18.13
CA ILE A 121 -17.18 -0.02 -17.12
C ILE A 121 -17.55 1.35 -17.71
N VAL A 122 -17.11 1.64 -18.94
CA VAL A 122 -17.29 2.95 -19.60
C VAL A 122 -18.69 3.11 -20.19
N ASN A 123 -19.25 2.06 -20.79
CA ASN A 123 -20.47 2.14 -21.59
C ASN A 123 -21.63 1.27 -21.05
N GLY A 124 -21.39 0.46 -20.02
CA GLY A 124 -22.37 -0.48 -19.49
C GLY A 124 -23.48 0.16 -18.66
N THR A 125 -24.60 -0.54 -18.52
CA THR A 125 -25.68 -0.15 -17.59
C THR A 125 -25.36 -0.60 -16.17
N GLU A 126 -26.07 -0.03 -15.19
CA GLU A 126 -25.99 -0.42 -13.79
C GLU A 126 -26.13 -1.94 -13.62
N GLU A 127 -27.13 -2.55 -14.26
CA GLU A 127 -27.39 -4.00 -14.16
C GLU A 127 -26.26 -4.83 -14.75
N ALA A 128 -25.66 -4.38 -15.86
CA ALA A 128 -24.58 -5.09 -16.52
C ALA A 128 -23.30 -5.06 -15.68
N VAL A 129 -22.93 -3.88 -15.17
CA VAL A 129 -21.74 -3.70 -14.31
C VAL A 129 -21.91 -4.45 -13.00
N LYS A 130 -23.06 -4.30 -12.32
CA LYS A 130 -23.35 -5.06 -11.08
C LYS A 130 -23.38 -6.56 -11.34
N GLY A 131 -23.97 -7.00 -12.47
CA GLY A 131 -24.00 -8.40 -12.85
C GLY A 131 -22.59 -8.98 -13.01
N GLU A 132 -21.68 -8.25 -13.65
CA GLU A 132 -20.28 -8.68 -13.80
C GLU A 132 -19.51 -8.65 -12.47
N TYR A 133 -19.76 -7.63 -11.64
CA TYR A 133 -19.20 -7.54 -10.29
C TYR A 133 -19.58 -8.78 -9.45
N GLU A 134 -20.85 -9.17 -9.49
CA GLU A 134 -21.34 -10.38 -8.83
C GLU A 134 -20.69 -11.66 -9.36
N LYS A 135 -20.39 -11.76 -10.66
CA LYS A 135 -19.64 -12.91 -11.20
C LYS A 135 -18.23 -12.99 -10.61
N TYR A 136 -17.50 -11.88 -10.54
CA TYR A 136 -16.16 -11.87 -9.95
C TYR A 136 -16.20 -12.18 -8.45
N LEU A 137 -17.17 -11.67 -7.70
CA LEU A 137 -17.35 -12.06 -6.30
C LEU A 137 -17.56 -13.57 -6.15
N ASN A 138 -18.48 -14.16 -6.92
CA ASN A 138 -18.73 -15.60 -6.89
C ASN A 138 -17.50 -16.42 -7.31
N GLN A 139 -16.74 -15.94 -8.31
CA GLN A 139 -15.48 -16.55 -8.71
C GLN A 139 -14.49 -16.54 -7.54
N LEU A 140 -14.24 -15.38 -6.92
CA LEU A 140 -13.31 -15.23 -5.80
C LEU A 140 -13.67 -16.14 -4.62
N GLU A 141 -14.95 -16.24 -4.27
CA GLU A 141 -15.43 -17.14 -3.21
C GLU A 141 -15.24 -18.63 -3.53
N SER A 142 -15.22 -18.97 -4.82
CA SER A 142 -15.04 -20.35 -5.27
C SER A 142 -13.57 -20.80 -5.31
N LEU A 143 -12.63 -19.85 -5.38
CA LEU A 143 -11.21 -20.14 -5.49
C LEU A 143 -10.66 -20.79 -4.21
N GLN A 144 -9.69 -21.69 -4.37
CA GLN A 144 -9.02 -22.32 -3.24
C GLN A 144 -8.08 -21.36 -2.52
N TYR A 145 -7.42 -20.51 -3.31
CA TYR A 145 -6.43 -19.53 -2.89
C TYR A 145 -6.79 -18.16 -3.48
N TYR A 146 -6.29 -17.10 -2.85
CA TYR A 146 -6.40 -15.75 -3.39
C TYR A 146 -5.74 -15.67 -4.77
N GLU A 147 -6.40 -14.99 -5.70
CA GLU A 147 -5.85 -14.61 -6.99
C GLU A 147 -6.01 -13.11 -7.21
N TYR A 148 -4.89 -12.42 -7.45
CA TYR A 148 -4.85 -10.98 -7.62
C TYR A 148 -5.67 -10.49 -8.83
N ALA A 149 -5.59 -11.19 -9.97
CA ALA A 149 -6.23 -10.76 -11.21
C ALA A 149 -7.76 -10.61 -11.10
N PRO A 150 -8.55 -11.62 -10.66
CA PRO A 150 -9.99 -11.46 -10.48
C PRO A 150 -10.35 -10.44 -9.39
N TYR A 151 -9.53 -10.32 -8.34
CA TYR A 151 -9.75 -9.34 -7.27
C TYR A 151 -9.60 -7.90 -7.79
N SER A 152 -8.52 -7.63 -8.53
CA SER A 152 -8.27 -6.33 -9.17
C SER A 152 -9.41 -5.94 -10.12
N LYS A 153 -9.94 -6.89 -10.92
CA LYS A 153 -11.11 -6.66 -11.78
C LYS A 153 -12.37 -6.34 -10.98
N ALA A 154 -12.64 -7.08 -9.90
CA ALA A 154 -13.75 -6.81 -8.99
C ALA A 154 -13.64 -5.42 -8.34
N LYS A 155 -12.43 -5.02 -7.92
CA LYS A 155 -12.15 -3.71 -7.32
C LYS A 155 -12.40 -2.56 -8.31
N LYS A 156 -12.03 -2.71 -9.59
CA LYS A 156 -12.36 -1.71 -10.64
C LYS A 156 -13.88 -1.57 -10.86
N LEU A 157 -14.62 -2.68 -10.86
CA LEU A 157 -16.08 -2.65 -10.94
C LEU A 157 -16.71 -2.00 -9.70
N ALA A 158 -16.21 -2.32 -8.51
CA ALA A 158 -16.63 -1.68 -7.26
C ALA A 158 -16.43 -0.16 -7.29
N LYS A 159 -15.27 0.31 -7.77
CA LYS A 159 -14.99 1.73 -7.98
C LYS A 159 -16.00 2.37 -8.94
N SER A 160 -16.32 1.71 -10.06
CA SER A 160 -17.31 2.19 -11.02
C SER A 160 -18.72 2.27 -10.41
N ILE A 161 -19.13 1.24 -9.64
CA ILE A 161 -20.41 1.22 -8.92
C ILE A 161 -20.55 2.42 -7.98
N VAL A 162 -19.50 2.72 -7.21
CA VAL A 162 -19.47 3.89 -6.31
C VAL A 162 -19.49 5.20 -7.10
N LYS A 163 -18.63 5.34 -8.12
CA LYS A 163 -18.52 6.56 -8.94
C LYS A 163 -19.85 6.93 -9.60
N ASN A 164 -20.62 5.95 -10.05
CA ASN A 164 -21.91 6.16 -10.71
C ASN A 164 -23.09 6.27 -9.71
N GLY A 165 -22.85 6.20 -8.41
CA GLY A 165 -23.90 6.28 -7.39
C GLY A 165 -24.85 5.08 -7.38
N TRP A 166 -24.41 3.93 -7.90
CA TRP A 166 -25.22 2.70 -7.99
C TRP A 166 -25.24 1.89 -6.70
N ILE A 167 -24.60 2.36 -5.62
CA ILE A 167 -24.71 1.73 -4.31
C ILE A 167 -24.94 2.80 -3.25
N SER A 168 -25.88 2.56 -2.36
CA SER A 168 -26.18 3.47 -1.25
C SER A 168 -25.40 3.12 0.02
N ALA A 169 -25.19 4.12 0.86
CA ALA A 169 -24.61 3.94 2.19
C ALA A 169 -25.39 2.91 3.03
N ASN A 170 -26.72 2.83 2.89
CA ASN A 170 -27.56 1.85 3.59
C ASN A 170 -27.35 0.41 3.10
N GLU A 171 -27.00 0.21 1.82
CA GLU A 171 -26.68 -1.11 1.30
C GLU A 171 -25.33 -1.58 1.83
N ILE A 172 -24.32 -0.69 1.83
CA ILE A 172 -23.01 -0.96 2.44
C ILE A 172 -23.18 -1.27 3.93
N ASP A 173 -24.01 -0.50 4.63
CA ASP A 173 -24.27 -0.72 6.05
C ASP A 173 -24.77 -2.13 6.33
N LYS A 174 -25.76 -2.59 5.56
CA LYS A 174 -26.26 -3.97 5.68
C LYS A 174 -25.18 -5.01 5.45
N ILE A 175 -24.34 -4.83 4.43
CA ILE A 175 -23.23 -5.74 4.14
C ILE A 175 -22.30 -5.82 5.34
N ILE A 176 -21.81 -4.69 5.84
CA ILE A 176 -20.84 -4.69 6.95
C ILE A 176 -21.44 -5.25 8.23
N GLN A 177 -22.69 -4.90 8.57
CA GLN A 177 -23.34 -5.43 9.77
C GLN A 177 -23.52 -6.95 9.72
N ASP A 178 -23.70 -7.53 8.53
CA ASP A 178 -23.76 -8.99 8.39
C ASP A 178 -22.36 -9.62 8.49
N GLU A 179 -21.36 -9.06 7.81
CA GLU A 179 -19.97 -9.55 7.83
C GLU A 179 -19.34 -9.51 9.22
N LEU A 180 -19.65 -8.50 10.04
CA LEU A 180 -19.15 -8.38 11.41
C LEU A 180 -19.62 -9.52 12.33
N LYS A 181 -20.70 -10.23 11.99
CA LYS A 181 -21.20 -11.38 12.75
C LYS A 181 -20.43 -12.65 12.44
N ASP A 182 -19.74 -12.68 11.30
CA ASP A 182 -19.04 -13.85 10.82
C ASP A 182 -17.59 -13.88 11.31
N GLN A 183 -17.06 -15.10 11.42
CA GLN A 183 -15.66 -15.30 11.79
C GLN A 183 -14.71 -14.73 10.73
N TRP A 184 -15.10 -14.81 9.46
CA TRP A 184 -14.26 -14.45 8.31
C TRP A 184 -15.04 -13.55 7.38
N PHE A 185 -14.40 -12.49 6.89
CA PHE A 185 -15.01 -11.64 5.86
C PHE A 185 -15.06 -12.37 4.51
N SER A 186 -16.15 -12.16 3.79
CA SER A 186 -16.27 -12.49 2.38
C SER A 186 -15.56 -11.44 1.51
N TYR A 187 -15.29 -11.76 0.24
CA TYR A 187 -14.80 -10.77 -0.72
C TYR A 187 -15.80 -9.64 -0.95
N ARG A 188 -17.11 -9.89 -0.75
CA ARG A 188 -18.12 -8.83 -0.76
C ARG A 188 -17.91 -7.87 0.41
N GLY A 189 -17.68 -8.39 1.62
CA GLY A 189 -17.39 -7.58 2.80
C GLY A 189 -16.12 -6.76 2.65
N ILE A 190 -15.05 -7.39 2.14
CA ILE A 190 -13.77 -6.73 1.86
C ILE A 190 -13.95 -5.60 0.84
N LEU A 191 -14.64 -5.84 -0.28
CA LEU A 191 -14.88 -4.80 -1.27
C LEU A 191 -15.88 -3.73 -0.78
N ALA A 192 -16.77 -4.04 0.17
CA ALA A 192 -17.57 -3.03 0.84
C ALA A 192 -16.72 -2.09 1.72
N ILE A 193 -15.66 -2.59 2.37
CA ILE A 193 -14.67 -1.76 3.09
C ILE A 193 -13.93 -0.84 2.11
N TYR A 194 -13.52 -1.34 0.96
CA TYR A 194 -12.97 -0.50 -0.10
C TYR A 194 -13.95 0.62 -0.51
N MET A 195 -15.24 0.29 -0.70
CA MET A 195 -16.28 1.27 -1.04
C MET A 195 -16.51 2.32 0.06
N ILE A 196 -16.38 1.95 1.34
CA ILE A 196 -16.44 2.89 2.48
C ILE A 196 -15.35 3.97 2.35
N GLY A 197 -14.12 3.57 2.02
CA GLY A 197 -13.01 4.49 1.82
C GLY A 197 -13.20 5.43 0.62
N LEU A 198 -13.84 4.95 -0.45
CA LEU A 198 -14.21 5.76 -1.62
C LEU A 198 -15.31 6.77 -1.29
N LEU A 199 -16.33 6.36 -0.52
CA LEU A 199 -17.49 7.20 -0.16
C LEU A 199 -17.23 8.14 1.02
N LYS A 200 -16.08 8.02 1.69
CA LYS A 200 -15.76 8.79 2.92
C LYS A 200 -16.84 8.66 3.99
N MET A 201 -17.21 7.42 4.31
CA MET A 201 -18.19 7.16 5.37
C MET A 201 -17.52 7.21 6.76
N ASP A 202 -17.22 8.41 7.27
CA ASP A 202 -16.43 8.65 8.49
C ASP A 202 -16.96 7.91 9.73
N ASN A 203 -18.27 7.64 9.79
CA ASN A 203 -18.90 6.88 10.86
C ASN A 203 -18.37 5.44 10.98
N TYR A 204 -17.67 4.93 9.96
CA TYR A 204 -17.03 3.63 9.95
C TYR A 204 -15.59 3.61 10.46
N ILE A 205 -14.96 4.76 10.72
CA ILE A 205 -13.58 4.84 11.21
C ILE A 205 -13.34 3.90 12.42
N PRO A 206 -14.18 3.89 13.49
CA PRO A 206 -13.98 2.99 14.62
C PRO A 206 -14.10 1.50 14.24
N THR A 207 -15.05 1.18 13.36
CA THR A 207 -15.26 -0.18 12.85
C THR A 207 -14.03 -0.65 12.06
N LEU A 208 -13.53 0.17 11.14
CA LEU A 208 -12.36 -0.15 10.33
C LEU A 208 -11.11 -0.33 11.21
N ALA A 209 -10.88 0.55 12.18
CA ALA A 209 -9.77 0.41 13.12
C ALA A 209 -9.86 -0.91 13.91
N SER A 210 -11.08 -1.35 14.26
CA SER A 210 -11.28 -2.64 14.94
C SER A 210 -10.96 -3.86 14.08
N LEU A 211 -10.92 -3.72 12.76
CA LEU A 211 -10.55 -4.82 11.86
C LEU A 211 -9.04 -5.03 11.80
N LEU A 212 -8.21 -4.11 12.28
CA LEU A 212 -6.75 -4.21 12.20
C LEU A 212 -6.14 -5.36 13.02
N VAL A 213 -6.93 -6.03 13.86
CA VAL A 213 -6.55 -7.25 14.62
C VAL A 213 -7.02 -8.55 13.96
N ARG A 214 -7.62 -8.46 12.78
CA ARG A 214 -8.07 -9.62 12.01
C ARG A 214 -6.87 -10.37 11.41
N ASP A 215 -7.15 -11.54 10.84
CA ASP A 215 -6.12 -12.44 10.31
C ASP A 215 -6.05 -12.46 8.78
N GLU A 216 -7.04 -11.86 8.11
CA GLU A 216 -7.15 -11.86 6.65
C GLU A 216 -6.33 -10.73 6.02
N ASP A 217 -5.19 -11.05 5.41
CA ASP A 217 -4.26 -10.07 4.80
C ASP A 217 -4.97 -9.01 3.93
N ILE A 218 -5.86 -9.44 3.01
CA ILE A 218 -6.57 -8.53 2.10
C ILE A 218 -7.56 -7.63 2.86
N LEU A 219 -8.19 -8.15 3.92
CA LEU A 219 -9.09 -7.35 4.76
C LEU A 219 -8.31 -6.25 5.47
N LEU A 220 -7.13 -6.59 6.00
CA LEU A 220 -6.26 -5.66 6.70
C LEU A 220 -5.73 -4.58 5.74
N GLU A 221 -5.31 -4.98 4.53
CA GLU A 221 -4.89 -4.06 3.46
C GLU A 221 -6.00 -3.08 3.08
N GLU A 222 -7.22 -3.54 2.82
CA GLU A 222 -8.33 -2.65 2.46
C GLU A 222 -8.80 -1.79 3.63
N ALA A 223 -8.80 -2.32 4.86
CA ALA A 223 -9.15 -1.56 6.05
C ALA A 223 -8.13 -0.43 6.31
N ALA A 224 -6.83 -0.73 6.19
CA ALA A 224 -5.77 0.27 6.31
C ALA A 224 -5.88 1.33 5.22
N ALA A 225 -6.02 0.93 3.95
CA ALA A 225 -6.18 1.87 2.84
C ALA A 225 -7.43 2.76 3.00
N ALA A 226 -8.56 2.19 3.45
CA ALA A 226 -9.77 2.96 3.72
C ALA A 226 -9.57 3.97 4.86
N LEU A 227 -8.92 3.56 5.96
CA LEU A 227 -8.58 4.44 7.08
C LEU A 227 -7.67 5.59 6.65
N ILE A 228 -6.60 5.28 5.92
CA ILE A 228 -5.65 6.27 5.40
C ILE A 228 -6.38 7.27 4.51
N ALA A 229 -7.33 6.82 3.70
CA ALA A 229 -8.04 7.69 2.77
C ALA A 229 -8.82 8.83 3.46
N PHE A 230 -9.21 8.72 4.74
CA PHE A 230 -9.96 9.77 5.45
C PHE A 230 -9.12 11.01 5.81
N GLN A 231 -7.80 10.86 5.98
CA GLN A 231 -6.86 11.97 6.20
C GLN A 231 -7.27 12.96 7.32
N ASN A 232 -7.69 12.43 8.48
CA ASN A 232 -8.04 13.24 9.65
C ASN A 232 -7.63 12.56 10.96
N ASP A 233 -7.63 13.34 12.05
CA ASP A 233 -7.19 12.88 13.37
C ASP A 233 -8.16 11.89 14.04
N ASP A 234 -9.43 11.79 13.62
CA ASP A 234 -10.36 10.78 14.14
C ASP A 234 -9.86 9.36 13.82
N VAL A 235 -9.19 9.20 12.67
CA VAL A 235 -8.49 7.94 12.31
C VAL A 235 -7.40 7.63 13.31
N VAL A 236 -6.57 8.62 13.60
CA VAL A 236 -5.42 8.50 14.51
C VAL A 236 -5.88 8.10 15.91
N GLU A 237 -6.94 8.74 16.42
CA GLU A 237 -7.55 8.38 17.69
C GLU A 237 -8.10 6.95 17.68
N ALA A 238 -8.76 6.54 16.60
CA ALA A 238 -9.34 5.21 16.47
C ALA A 238 -8.27 4.10 16.39
N VAL A 239 -7.13 4.34 15.74
CA VAL A 239 -6.05 3.36 15.61
C VAL A 239 -5.10 3.31 16.81
N ALA A 240 -5.05 4.36 17.64
CA ALA A 240 -4.13 4.45 18.77
C ALA A 240 -4.12 3.22 19.72
N PRO A 241 -5.26 2.59 20.07
CA PRO A 241 -5.27 1.36 20.89
C PRO A 241 -4.63 0.14 20.22
N TYR A 242 -4.48 0.15 18.89
CA TYR A 242 -3.96 -0.95 18.08
C TYR A 242 -2.46 -0.84 17.80
N LEU A 243 -1.87 0.36 18.00
CA LEU A 243 -0.42 0.58 17.94
C LEU A 243 0.36 -0.19 19.02
N LYS A 244 -0.30 -0.55 20.12
CA LYS A 244 0.31 -1.21 21.29
C LYS A 244 0.03 -2.72 21.33
N LYS A 245 -0.52 -3.28 20.26
CA LYS A 245 -0.88 -4.70 20.16
C LYS A 245 -0.03 -5.35 19.10
N ARG A 246 0.67 -6.41 19.47
CA ARG A 246 1.54 -7.19 18.57
C ARG A 246 0.83 -7.62 17.28
N ASP A 247 -0.40 -8.10 17.39
CA ASP A 247 -1.14 -8.63 16.23
C ASP A 247 -1.59 -7.55 15.24
N SER A 248 -1.57 -6.28 15.61
CA SER A 248 -2.03 -5.17 14.76
C SER A 248 -1.00 -4.06 14.56
N VAL A 249 0.17 -4.13 15.18
CA VAL A 249 1.15 -3.03 15.19
C VAL A 249 1.57 -2.64 13.78
N ILE A 250 1.76 -3.60 12.87
CA ILE A 250 2.16 -3.34 11.48
C ILE A 250 1.13 -2.45 10.77
N PHE A 251 -0.14 -2.87 10.72
CA PHE A 251 -1.18 -2.12 10.01
C PHE A 251 -1.59 -0.85 10.75
N ALA A 252 -1.69 -0.88 12.08
CA ALA A 252 -2.01 0.32 12.86
C ALA A 252 -0.94 1.40 12.70
N THR A 253 0.34 1.00 12.67
CA THR A 253 1.47 1.91 12.46
C THR A 253 1.47 2.46 11.05
N SER A 254 1.25 1.62 10.03
CA SER A 254 1.11 2.06 8.63
C SER A 254 -0.02 3.10 8.45
N VAL A 255 -1.17 2.91 9.10
CA VAL A 255 -2.26 3.89 9.09
C VAL A 255 -1.82 5.19 9.74
N ALA A 256 -1.29 5.14 10.97
CA ALA A 256 -0.85 6.33 11.69
C ALA A 256 0.28 7.08 10.95
N GLU A 257 1.21 6.35 10.32
CA GLU A 257 2.28 6.90 9.49
C GLU A 257 1.74 7.75 8.34
N ASN A 258 0.64 7.32 7.71
CA ASN A 258 0.08 7.97 6.54
C ASN A 258 -0.98 9.03 6.88
N ILE A 259 -1.31 9.21 8.17
CA ILE A 259 -1.95 10.43 8.66
C ILE A 259 -0.84 11.37 9.17
N LYS A 260 -0.48 12.35 8.34
CA LYS A 260 0.66 13.25 8.59
C LYS A 260 0.28 14.37 9.56
N SER A 261 0.06 14.04 10.84
CA SER A 261 -0.40 14.97 11.88
C SER A 261 0.43 14.91 13.16
N ASP A 262 0.41 16.00 13.93
CA ASP A 262 1.07 16.06 15.25
C ASP A 262 0.47 15.04 16.23
N LEU A 263 -0.82 14.72 16.08
CA LEU A 263 -1.47 13.68 16.89
C LEU A 263 -0.94 12.28 16.56
N ALA A 264 -0.67 12.00 15.29
CA ALA A 264 -0.05 10.73 14.88
C ALA A 264 1.35 10.59 15.46
N VAL A 265 2.17 11.66 15.38
CA VAL A 265 3.49 11.72 16.01
C VAL A 265 3.40 11.44 17.50
N LYS A 266 2.47 12.08 18.21
CA LYS A 266 2.25 11.85 19.64
C LYS A 266 1.96 10.38 19.95
N TYR A 267 0.99 9.76 19.29
CA TYR A 267 0.62 8.38 19.61
C TYR A 267 1.64 7.34 19.16
N LEU A 268 2.37 7.58 18.07
CA LEU A 268 3.50 6.74 17.67
C LEU A 268 4.61 6.78 18.72
N ARG A 269 4.94 7.96 19.26
CA ARG A 269 5.91 8.10 20.37
C ARG A 269 5.42 7.40 21.63
N GLU A 270 4.15 7.55 22.00
CA GLU A 270 3.58 6.82 23.14
C GLU A 270 3.60 5.30 22.94
N ALA A 271 3.37 4.81 21.72
CA ALA A 271 3.46 3.40 21.39
C ALA A 271 4.90 2.89 21.50
N TYR A 272 5.87 3.64 20.97
CA TYR A 272 7.30 3.32 21.07
C TYR A 272 7.73 3.06 22.52
N HIS A 273 7.32 3.94 23.45
CA HIS A 273 7.67 3.81 24.88
C HIS A 273 6.85 2.74 25.62
N ALA A 274 5.71 2.31 25.08
CA ALA A 274 4.86 1.29 25.68
C ALA A 274 5.23 -0.14 25.23
N THR A 275 5.98 -0.27 24.15
CA THR A 275 6.38 -1.55 23.54
C THR A 275 7.76 -1.96 24.02
N GLU A 276 7.93 -3.25 24.38
CA GLU A 276 9.22 -3.83 24.77
C GLU A 276 9.88 -4.64 23.64
N ASP A 277 9.07 -5.15 22.70
CA ASP A 277 9.56 -5.94 21.57
C ASP A 277 10.33 -5.04 20.57
N ILE A 278 11.52 -5.48 20.17
CA ILE A 278 12.41 -4.67 19.35
C ILE A 278 11.91 -4.56 17.91
N ASP A 279 11.29 -5.61 17.37
CA ASP A 279 10.78 -5.63 16.00
C ASP A 279 9.57 -4.68 15.89
N ASP A 280 8.71 -4.68 16.90
CA ASP A 280 7.58 -3.74 17.00
C ASP A 280 8.09 -2.29 17.15
N GLN A 281 9.17 -2.06 17.92
CA GLN A 281 9.81 -0.75 18.03
C GLN A 281 10.45 -0.29 16.72
N ASP A 282 11.06 -1.19 15.94
CA ASP A 282 11.66 -0.87 14.64
C ASP A 282 10.58 -0.33 13.68
N ILE A 283 9.42 -1.00 13.61
CA ILE A 283 8.27 -0.58 12.79
C ILE A 283 7.76 0.82 13.21
N ILE A 284 7.63 1.06 14.51
CA ILE A 284 7.17 2.36 15.02
C ILE A 284 8.19 3.46 14.73
N VAL A 285 9.49 3.17 14.82
CA VAL A 285 10.57 4.13 14.52
C VAL A 285 10.63 4.45 13.03
N GLU A 286 10.39 3.47 12.16
CA GLU A 286 10.23 3.70 10.73
C GLU A 286 9.09 4.71 10.46
N ALA A 287 7.92 4.49 11.06
CA ALA A 287 6.79 5.41 10.91
C ALA A 287 7.06 6.81 11.48
N LEU A 288 7.75 6.90 12.63
CA LEU A 288 8.19 8.18 13.20
C LEU A 288 9.12 8.94 12.26
N CYS A 289 9.99 8.24 11.52
CA CYS A 289 10.83 8.86 10.50
C CYS A 289 9.98 9.42 9.35
N TYR A 290 9.01 8.66 8.86
CA TYR A 290 8.14 9.10 7.75
C TYR A 290 7.10 10.16 8.12
N GLN A 291 6.92 10.46 9.42
CA GLN A 291 6.22 11.67 9.86
C GLN A 291 7.02 12.95 9.60
N LEU A 292 8.35 12.85 9.44
CA LEU A 292 9.25 13.98 9.22
C LEU A 292 9.02 15.10 10.25
N SER A 293 8.88 14.73 11.52
CA SER A 293 8.69 15.66 12.64
C SER A 293 9.94 15.74 13.50
N SER A 294 10.46 16.94 13.71
CA SER A 294 11.60 17.16 14.62
C SER A 294 11.29 16.71 16.06
N GLU A 295 10.01 16.64 16.45
CA GLU A 295 9.59 16.13 17.76
C GLU A 295 9.87 14.64 17.98
N ALA A 296 9.99 13.86 16.89
CA ALA A 296 10.25 12.43 16.93
C ALA A 296 11.74 12.07 16.93
N LEU A 297 12.62 13.03 16.65
CA LEU A 297 14.08 12.81 16.55
C LEU A 297 14.72 12.23 17.83
N PRO A 298 14.28 12.58 19.06
CA PRO A 298 14.83 11.95 20.26
C PRO A 298 14.63 10.43 20.27
N GLU A 299 13.42 9.94 20.00
CA GLU A 299 13.10 8.52 19.94
C GLU A 299 13.86 7.82 18.81
N ILE A 300 13.94 8.43 17.62
CA ILE A 300 14.70 7.90 16.48
C ILE A 300 16.18 7.77 16.86
N SER A 301 16.80 8.84 17.37
CA SER A 301 18.21 8.85 17.76
C SER A 301 18.51 7.79 18.83
N ASP A 302 17.68 7.71 19.87
CA ASP A 302 17.89 6.77 20.96
C ASP A 302 17.69 5.32 20.52
N HIS A 303 16.78 5.08 19.58
CA HIS A 303 16.61 3.77 18.99
C HIS A 303 17.82 3.37 18.14
N MET A 304 18.31 4.26 17.27
CA MET A 304 19.48 3.99 16.43
C MET A 304 20.75 3.68 17.25
N LYS A 305 20.88 4.25 18.46
CA LYS A 305 22.00 3.97 19.38
C LYS A 305 22.00 2.55 19.95
N LYS A 306 20.91 1.79 19.82
CA LYS A 306 20.86 0.38 20.24
C LYS A 306 21.80 -0.48 19.41
N GLY A 307 22.12 -0.05 18.18
CA GLY A 307 23.16 -0.66 17.34
C GLY A 307 22.85 -2.07 16.88
N HIS A 308 21.58 -2.48 16.85
CA HIS A 308 21.13 -3.71 16.19
C HIS A 308 20.74 -3.42 14.74
N VAL A 309 20.73 -4.46 13.91
CA VAL A 309 20.27 -4.39 12.51
C VAL A 309 18.88 -5.00 12.44
N SER A 310 17.89 -4.17 12.12
CA SER A 310 16.52 -4.64 11.91
C SER A 310 16.45 -5.66 10.77
N GLN A 311 15.62 -6.68 10.93
CA GLN A 311 15.34 -7.66 9.87
C GLN A 311 14.07 -7.34 9.08
N ILE A 312 13.30 -6.33 9.52
CA ILE A 312 11.99 -6.01 8.97
C ILE A 312 12.05 -4.73 8.14
N VAL A 313 12.78 -3.72 8.63
CA VAL A 313 12.82 -2.37 8.06
C VAL A 313 14.25 -1.89 7.88
N ASP A 314 14.50 -0.99 6.92
CA ASP A 314 15.83 -0.40 6.71
C ASP A 314 15.96 0.90 7.51
N LEU A 315 16.24 0.77 8.81
CA LEU A 315 16.27 1.92 9.73
C LEU A 315 17.38 2.91 9.41
N GLU A 316 18.54 2.45 8.95
CA GLU A 316 19.67 3.32 8.65
C GLU A 316 19.40 4.18 7.41
N GLN A 317 18.82 3.60 6.35
CA GLN A 317 18.36 4.37 5.20
C GLN A 317 17.29 5.38 5.61
N THR A 318 16.31 4.92 6.39
CA THR A 318 15.14 5.70 6.78
C THR A 318 15.50 6.85 7.72
N ALA A 319 16.35 6.59 8.72
CA ALA A 319 16.87 7.61 9.63
C ALA A 319 17.75 8.62 8.88
N TYR A 320 18.66 8.15 8.02
CA TYR A 320 19.47 9.04 7.17
C TYR A 320 18.60 9.96 6.33
N GLY A 321 17.58 9.42 5.66
CA GLY A 321 16.63 10.18 4.87
C GLY A 321 15.84 11.20 5.69
N CYS A 322 15.29 10.79 6.83
CA CYS A 322 14.53 11.65 7.74
C CYS A 322 15.33 12.87 8.21
N TYR A 323 16.52 12.64 8.76
CA TYR A 323 17.40 13.74 9.20
C TYR A 323 17.81 14.64 8.04
N SER A 324 18.13 14.06 6.88
CA SER A 324 18.53 14.83 5.69
C SER A 324 17.41 15.72 5.16
N ILE A 325 16.16 15.23 5.12
CA ILE A 325 14.99 16.00 4.68
C ILE A 325 14.64 17.10 5.68
N LEU A 326 14.80 16.84 6.98
CA LEU A 326 14.57 17.85 8.02
C LEU A 326 15.68 18.91 8.08
N GLY A 327 16.82 18.67 7.42
CA GLY A 327 18.00 19.54 7.52
C GLY A 327 18.67 19.46 8.90
N GLU A 328 18.47 18.36 9.60
CA GLU A 328 18.97 18.11 10.96
C GLU A 328 20.24 17.28 10.91
N HIS A 329 21.13 17.48 11.88
CA HIS A 329 22.42 16.78 11.92
C HIS A 329 22.48 15.76 13.06
N HIS A 330 22.91 14.54 12.74
CA HIS A 330 23.26 13.51 13.72
C HIS A 330 24.68 12.98 13.48
N LEU A 331 25.42 12.69 14.55
CA LEU A 331 26.84 12.30 14.49
C LEU A 331 27.06 11.03 13.65
N ASP A 332 26.09 10.11 13.67
CA ASP A 332 26.18 8.81 13.00
C ASP A 332 25.58 8.79 11.59
N MET A 333 25.09 9.91 11.05
CA MET A 333 24.42 9.94 9.73
C MET A 333 25.28 9.36 8.60
N GLU A 334 26.57 9.67 8.59
CA GLU A 334 27.50 9.13 7.59
C GLU A 334 27.73 7.63 7.77
N SER A 335 27.59 7.09 8.99
CA SER A 335 27.62 5.64 9.20
C SER A 335 26.36 4.99 8.64
N TRP A 336 25.19 5.52 8.98
CA TRP A 336 23.90 5.02 8.50
C TRP A 336 23.85 5.00 6.97
N LYS A 337 24.29 6.09 6.31
CA LYS A 337 24.39 6.16 4.85
C LYS A 337 25.29 5.07 4.26
N ARG A 338 26.45 4.83 4.87
CA ARG A 338 27.38 3.78 4.43
C ARG A 338 26.78 2.38 4.59
N GLU A 339 26.09 2.12 5.69
CA GLU A 339 25.46 0.83 5.98
C GLU A 339 24.30 0.55 5.01
N ALA A 340 23.44 1.54 4.76
CA ALA A 340 22.40 1.48 3.73
C ALA A 340 22.99 1.19 2.34
N PHE A 341 24.09 1.86 1.99
CA PHE A 341 24.79 1.61 0.73
C PHE A 341 25.37 0.20 0.62
N GLN A 342 25.97 -0.31 1.68
CA GLN A 342 26.48 -1.69 1.70
C GLN A 342 25.34 -2.69 1.50
N ARG A 343 24.21 -2.54 2.23
CA ARG A 343 23.04 -3.41 2.08
C ARG A 343 22.48 -3.39 0.66
N LYS A 344 22.34 -2.21 0.07
CA LYS A 344 21.87 -2.05 -1.31
C LYS A 344 22.79 -2.76 -2.31
N MET A 345 24.11 -2.59 -2.17
CA MET A 345 25.10 -3.28 -3.01
C MET A 345 25.05 -4.81 -2.84
N HIS A 346 24.81 -5.30 -1.63
CA HIS A 346 24.64 -6.74 -1.38
C HIS A 346 23.36 -7.29 -2.03
N SER A 347 22.23 -6.58 -1.90
CA SER A 347 20.96 -6.96 -2.52
C SER A 347 21.08 -7.03 -4.05
N ARG A 348 21.69 -6.02 -4.68
CA ARG A 348 21.94 -6.00 -6.12
C ARG A 348 22.78 -7.17 -6.61
N LYS A 349 23.86 -7.52 -5.88
CA LYS A 349 24.69 -8.68 -6.22
C LYS A 349 23.91 -9.99 -6.10
N ALA A 350 22.99 -10.09 -5.14
CA ALA A 350 22.13 -11.26 -4.98
C ALA A 350 21.12 -11.36 -6.13
N SER A 351 20.49 -10.26 -6.55
CA SER A 351 19.56 -10.25 -7.68
C SER A 351 20.23 -10.59 -9.00
N GLU A 352 21.46 -10.09 -9.24
CA GLU A 352 22.26 -10.42 -10.43
C GLU A 352 22.67 -11.91 -10.48
N GLN A 353 22.74 -12.58 -9.33
CA GLN A 353 23.03 -14.02 -9.21
C GLN A 353 21.76 -14.90 -9.23
N GLY A 354 20.59 -14.34 -9.54
CA GLY A 354 19.33 -15.09 -9.68
C GLY A 354 18.62 -15.40 -8.35
N SER A 355 19.00 -14.77 -7.24
CA SER A 355 18.28 -14.85 -5.97
C SER A 355 17.08 -13.91 -5.99
N LEU A 356 15.95 -14.37 -6.53
CA LEU A 356 14.64 -13.75 -6.34
C LEU A 356 14.18 -13.94 -4.88
N LEU A 357 14.74 -13.18 -3.96
CA LEU A 357 14.10 -12.90 -2.68
C LEU A 357 13.71 -11.43 -2.71
N GLN A 358 12.62 -11.14 -3.42
CA GLN A 358 11.78 -10.02 -3.01
C GLN A 358 11.38 -10.35 -1.58
N SER A 359 11.62 -9.42 -0.65
CA SER A 359 10.98 -9.41 0.65
C SER A 359 9.49 -9.24 0.42
N LEU A 360 8.83 -10.33 0.08
CA LEU A 360 7.39 -10.47 0.25
C LEU A 360 7.12 -10.27 1.74
N PRO A 361 6.01 -9.61 2.12
CA PRO A 361 5.61 -9.52 3.51
C PRO A 361 5.66 -10.92 4.13
N VAL A 362 6.16 -11.01 5.37
CA VAL A 362 6.32 -12.26 6.11
C VAL A 362 4.96 -12.95 6.19
N ARG A 363 4.71 -13.87 5.26
CA ARG A 363 3.54 -14.72 5.30
C ARG A 363 3.77 -15.69 6.43
N ASN A 364 2.91 -15.68 7.44
CA ASN A 364 2.98 -16.64 8.53
C ASN A 364 2.82 -18.06 7.97
N GLU A 365 3.93 -18.75 7.69
CA GLU A 365 3.96 -20.04 6.96
C GLU A 365 3.30 -21.20 7.73
N ASN A 366 2.93 -20.99 9.00
CA ASN A 366 2.35 -22.02 9.87
C ASN A 366 0.81 -21.99 9.96
N LYS A 367 0.11 -21.20 9.16
CA LYS A 367 -1.37 -21.19 9.18
C LYS A 367 -1.93 -22.25 8.23
N VAL A 368 -2.63 -23.26 8.78
CA VAL A 368 -3.46 -24.18 7.98
C VAL A 368 -4.50 -23.35 7.22
N GLY A 369 -4.44 -23.38 5.90
CA GLY A 369 -5.35 -22.65 5.04
C GLY A 369 -6.79 -23.10 5.30
N ARG A 370 -7.73 -22.15 5.29
CA ARG A 370 -9.16 -22.38 5.53
C ARG A 370 -9.75 -23.50 4.65
N ASN A 371 -9.19 -23.70 3.46
CA ASN A 371 -9.58 -24.74 2.50
C ASN A 371 -8.71 -26.01 2.52
N ASP A 372 -7.65 -26.06 3.32
CA ASP A 372 -6.72 -27.20 3.39
C ASP A 372 -7.36 -28.40 4.09
N PRO A 373 -6.88 -29.64 3.87
CA PRO A 373 -7.32 -30.79 4.63
C PRO A 373 -7.19 -30.54 6.15
N CYS A 374 -8.25 -30.81 6.92
CA CYS A 374 -8.23 -30.56 8.36
C CYS A 374 -7.15 -31.44 9.01
N PRO A 375 -6.28 -30.86 9.87
CA PRO A 375 -5.18 -31.59 10.50
C PRO A 375 -5.67 -32.66 11.49
N CYS A 376 -6.97 -32.66 11.86
CA CYS A 376 -7.58 -33.74 12.65
C CYS A 376 -7.74 -35.08 11.89
N GLY A 377 -7.36 -35.14 10.60
CA GLY A 377 -7.43 -36.38 9.81
C GLY A 377 -8.84 -36.74 9.32
N SER A 378 -9.80 -35.81 9.37
CA SER A 378 -11.19 -36.08 8.98
C SER A 378 -11.43 -36.21 7.46
N GLY A 379 -10.42 -35.89 6.64
CA GLY A 379 -10.53 -35.82 5.18
C GLY A 379 -11.37 -34.65 4.65
N LYS A 380 -11.87 -33.77 5.53
CA LYS A 380 -12.64 -32.56 5.16
C LYS A 380 -11.75 -31.33 5.13
N LYS A 381 -12.14 -30.29 4.38
CA LYS A 381 -11.49 -28.96 4.43
C LYS A 381 -11.56 -28.37 5.85
N TYR A 382 -10.55 -27.62 6.28
CA TYR A 382 -10.43 -27.06 7.64
C TYR A 382 -11.70 -26.30 8.06
N LYS A 383 -12.21 -25.42 7.19
CA LYS A 383 -13.47 -24.66 7.38
C LYS A 383 -14.74 -25.49 7.53
N LYS A 384 -14.72 -26.76 7.10
CA LYS A 384 -15.87 -27.66 7.20
C LYS A 384 -15.73 -28.65 8.36
N CYS A 385 -14.69 -28.50 9.19
CA CYS A 385 -14.36 -29.44 10.23
C CYS A 385 -13.90 -28.75 11.52
N CYS A 386 -12.61 -28.52 11.68
CA CYS A 386 -12.01 -28.00 12.91
C CYS A 386 -12.05 -26.46 12.97
N GLY A 387 -12.13 -25.79 11.81
CA GLY A 387 -12.37 -24.35 11.69
C GLY A 387 -13.85 -24.02 11.60
N LYS A 388 -14.66 -24.63 12.47
CA LYS A 388 -16.09 -24.34 12.64
C LYS A 388 -16.32 -23.41 13.82
#